data_AF-A0A7S2MN49-F1
#
_entry.id   AF-A0A7S2MN49-F1
#
_cell.length_a   1.000
_cell.length_b   1.000
_cell.length_c   1.000
_cell.angle_alpha   90.00
_cell.angle_beta   90.00
_cell.angle_gamma   90.00
#
_symmetry.space_group_name_H-M   'P 1'
#
loop_
_entity.id
_entity.type
_entity.pdbx_description
1 polymer ?
#
loop_
_entity_poly.entity_id
_entity_poly.type
_entity_poly.pdbx_seq_one_letter_code
_entity_poly.pdbx_strand_id
1 'polypeptide(L)'
;DVLLHEVLREALPELFVEKNVVQAEQAFHRRLAEYELNIEQQKLLREDLRDLIELTVGRMDVYHLVGAMLLEFCIHFYCENHMIHASELQCPGWVMSFFLISNIAATGYLVFAVWLSMHASVASHSIGVRLLTKFARLSIPTREELEDIARAPLVPLVERFSNLGKRLGFTRDGAA
;
A
#
# COMPACT_ATOMS: atom_id res chain seq x y z
N ASP A 1 6.61 -63.08 15.66
CA ASP A 1 7.58 -62.59 14.67
C ASP A 1 7.07 -62.59 13.23
N VAL A 2 6.56 -63.70 12.69
CA VAL A 2 6.07 -63.76 11.28
C VAL A 2 4.89 -62.82 11.00
N LEU A 3 3.90 -62.79 11.90
CA LEU A 3 2.69 -61.96 11.77
C LEU A 3 2.99 -60.45 11.84
N LEU A 4 4.01 -60.07 12.61
CA LEU A 4 4.45 -58.68 12.76
C LEU A 4 5.24 -58.21 11.53
N HIS A 5 5.95 -59.14 10.87
CA HIS A 5 6.66 -58.90 9.62
C HIS A 5 5.71 -58.78 8.41
N GLU A 6 4.60 -59.53 8.39
CA GLU A 6 3.55 -59.38 7.37
C GLU A 6 2.79 -58.07 7.52
N VAL A 7 2.37 -57.72 8.73
CA VAL A 7 1.69 -56.45 9.02
C VAL A 7 2.60 -55.25 8.71
N LEU A 8 3.89 -55.31 9.05
CA LEU A 8 4.85 -54.26 8.68
C LEU A 8 5.01 -54.13 7.16
N ARG A 9 5.00 -55.24 6.42
CA ARG A 9 5.18 -55.25 4.97
C ARG A 9 3.98 -54.66 4.23
N GLU A 10 2.77 -54.86 4.76
CA GLU A 10 1.54 -54.23 4.25
C GLU A 10 1.40 -52.76 4.68
N ALA A 11 1.72 -52.42 5.93
CA ALA A 11 1.52 -51.07 6.45
C ALA A 11 2.60 -50.06 6.00
N LEU A 12 3.84 -50.49 5.75
CA LEU A 12 4.92 -49.62 5.28
C LEU A 12 4.57 -48.82 4.01
N PRO A 13 4.11 -49.43 2.90
CA PRO A 13 3.78 -48.69 1.69
C PRO A 13 2.63 -47.69 1.91
N GLU A 14 1.62 -48.03 2.70
CA GLU A 14 0.52 -47.10 3.02
C GLU A 14 1.02 -45.90 3.82
N LEU A 15 1.89 -46.12 4.81
CA LEU A 15 2.49 -45.05 5.62
C LEU A 15 3.37 -44.12 4.78
N PHE A 16 4.10 -44.67 3.79
CA PHE A 16 4.90 -43.88 2.85
C PHE A 16 4.04 -43.03 1.92
N VAL A 17 2.92 -43.57 1.43
CA VAL A 17 1.95 -42.83 0.61
C VAL A 17 1.32 -41.71 1.43
N GLU A 18 0.86 -42.01 2.64
CA GLU A 18 0.26 -41.03 3.54
C GLU A 18 1.24 -39.90 3.87
N LYS A 19 2.49 -40.23 4.19
CA LYS A 19 3.54 -39.22 4.43
C LYS A 19 3.75 -38.30 3.23
N ASN A 20 3.76 -38.84 2.00
CA ASN A 20 3.94 -38.04 0.79
C ASN A 20 2.73 -37.13 0.52
N VAL A 21 1.51 -37.61 0.78
CA VAL A 21 0.28 -36.81 0.66
C VAL A 21 0.27 -35.67 1.67
N VAL A 22 0.58 -35.97 2.94
CA VAL A 22 0.65 -34.95 4.00
C VAL A 22 1.72 -33.90 3.68
N GLN A 23 2.87 -34.29 3.16
CA GLN A 23 3.90 -33.34 2.72
C GLN A 23 3.45 -32.47 1.55
N ALA A 24 2.74 -33.04 0.57
CA ALA A 24 2.20 -32.28 -0.56
C ALA A 24 1.13 -31.27 -0.12
N GLU A 25 0.25 -31.67 0.80
CA GLU A 25 -0.79 -30.81 1.37
C GLU A 25 -0.17 -29.66 2.20
N GLN A 26 0.82 -29.94 3.05
CA GLN A 26 1.55 -28.92 3.81
C GLN A 26 2.28 -27.93 2.90
N ALA A 27 2.91 -28.41 1.82
CA ALA A 27 3.59 -27.55 0.85
C ALA A 27 2.60 -26.63 0.10
N PHE A 28 1.43 -27.16 -0.26
CA PHE A 28 0.36 -26.38 -0.88
C PHE A 28 -0.18 -25.29 0.06
N HIS A 29 -0.48 -25.64 1.32
CA HIS A 29 -0.93 -24.67 2.31
C HIS A 29 0.11 -23.58 2.57
N ARG A 30 1.39 -23.94 2.59
CA ARG A 30 2.48 -22.96 2.75
C ARG A 30 2.49 -21.95 1.60
N ARG A 31 2.39 -22.40 0.35
CA ARG A 31 2.34 -21.52 -0.82
C ARG A 31 1.12 -20.62 -0.81
N LEU A 32 -0.06 -21.15 -0.46
CA LEU A 32 -1.27 -20.32 -0.33
C LEU A 32 -1.09 -19.23 0.72
N ALA A 33 -0.55 -19.57 1.89
CA ALA A 33 -0.27 -18.60 2.95
C ALA A 33 0.73 -17.53 2.51
N GLU A 34 1.74 -17.87 1.71
CA GLU A 34 2.68 -16.91 1.12
C GLU A 34 1.98 -15.92 0.17
N TYR A 35 1.08 -16.40 -0.69
CA TYR A 35 0.30 -15.52 -1.56
C TYR A 35 -0.65 -14.62 -0.79
N GLU A 36 -1.34 -15.15 0.21
CA GLU A 36 -2.23 -14.38 1.06
C GLU A 36 -1.48 -13.25 1.77
N LEU A 37 -0.33 -13.57 2.36
CA LEU A 37 0.54 -12.60 3.01
C LEU A 37 1.01 -11.50 2.04
N ASN A 38 1.45 -11.88 0.83
CA ASN A 38 1.86 -10.91 -0.19
C ASN A 38 0.72 -9.99 -0.63
N ILE A 39 -0.51 -10.52 -0.75
CA ILE A 39 -1.70 -9.72 -1.08
C ILE A 39 -2.00 -8.72 0.03
N GLU A 40 -2.00 -9.16 1.30
CA GLU A 40 -2.25 -8.28 2.44
C GLU A 40 -1.17 -7.19 2.57
N GLN A 41 0.11 -7.53 2.38
CA GLN A 41 1.18 -6.54 2.33
C GLN A 41 0.95 -5.47 1.26
N GLN A 42 0.46 -5.87 0.08
CA GLN A 42 0.18 -4.93 -1.00
C GLN A 42 -1.04 -4.06 -0.73
N LYS A 43 -2.05 -4.57 0.00
CA LYS A 43 -3.18 -3.77 0.46
C LYS A 43 -2.71 -2.71 1.44
N LEU A 44 -1.94 -3.10 2.45
CA LEU A 44 -1.37 -2.18 3.44
C LEU A 44 -0.51 -1.10 2.77
N LEU A 45 0.38 -1.49 1.84
CA LEU A 45 1.21 -0.53 1.11
C LEU A 45 0.38 0.52 0.33
N ARG A 46 -0.75 0.12 -0.25
CA ARG A 46 -1.63 1.04 -0.99
C ARG A 46 -2.36 1.99 -0.07
N GLU A 47 -2.74 1.53 1.11
CA GLU A 47 -3.36 2.33 2.16
C GLU A 47 -2.35 3.35 2.71
N ASP A 48 -1.17 2.89 3.12
CA ASP A 48 -0.06 3.74 3.59
C ASP A 48 0.31 4.83 2.58
N LEU A 49 0.35 4.49 1.29
CA LEU A 49 0.63 5.47 0.23
C LEU A 49 -0.45 6.55 0.15
N ARG A 50 -1.73 6.17 0.27
CA ARG A 50 -2.84 7.14 0.25
C ARG A 50 -2.78 8.06 1.45
N ASP A 51 -2.58 7.50 2.63
CA ASP A 51 -2.48 8.25 3.88
C ASP A 51 -1.30 9.23 3.86
N LEU A 52 -0.15 8.81 3.33
CA LEU A 52 1.01 9.69 3.19
C LEU A 52 0.75 10.88 2.26
N ILE A 53 0.06 10.64 1.14
CA ILE A 53 -0.32 11.71 0.20
C ILE A 53 -1.31 12.66 0.87
N GLU A 54 -2.36 12.12 1.50
CA GLU A 54 -3.39 12.90 2.18
C GLU A 54 -2.80 13.78 3.29
N LEU A 55 -1.91 13.23 4.12
CA LEU A 55 -1.21 13.99 5.15
C LEU A 55 -0.32 15.10 4.57
N THR A 56 0.33 14.82 3.45
CA THR A 56 1.19 15.81 2.78
C THR A 56 0.37 16.97 2.22
N VAL A 57 -0.74 16.66 1.54
CA VAL A 57 -1.66 17.65 0.98
C VAL A 57 -2.27 18.49 2.10
N GLY A 58 -2.82 17.84 3.14
CA GLY A 58 -3.43 18.54 4.26
C GLY A 58 -2.45 19.50 4.96
N ARG A 59 -1.18 19.13 5.10
CA ARG A 59 -0.16 20.02 5.65
C ARG A 59 0.18 21.20 4.72
N MET A 60 0.28 20.97 3.41
CA MET A 60 0.54 22.05 2.45
C MET A 60 -0.64 23.03 2.36
N ASP A 61 -1.88 22.55 2.50
CA ASP A 61 -3.06 23.40 2.51
C ASP A 61 -3.07 24.33 3.74
N VAL A 62 -2.64 23.83 4.91
CA VAL A 62 -2.46 24.67 6.11
C VAL A 62 -1.40 25.75 5.89
N TYR A 63 -0.25 25.41 5.30
CA TYR A 63 0.79 26.42 4.98
C TYR A 63 0.32 27.44 3.96
N HIS A 64 -0.48 27.02 2.97
CA HIS A 64 -1.07 27.93 1.99
C HIS A 64 -2.04 28.90 2.66
N LEU A 65 -2.92 28.42 3.54
CA LEU A 65 -3.87 29.26 4.28
C LEU A 65 -3.16 30.28 5.19
N VAL A 66 -2.24 29.80 6.03
CA VAL A 66 -1.49 30.69 6.95
C VAL A 66 -0.64 31.68 6.17
N GLY A 67 -0.01 31.25 5.08
CA GLY A 67 0.76 32.11 4.19
C GLY A 67 -0.11 33.20 3.54
N ALA A 68 -1.33 32.86 3.11
CA ALA A 68 -2.27 33.81 2.52
C ALA A 68 -2.76 34.87 3.54
N MET A 69 -3.08 34.45 4.77
CA MET A 69 -3.50 35.39 5.82
C MET A 69 -2.37 36.36 6.21
N LEU A 70 -1.14 35.86 6.35
CA LEU A 70 -0.01 36.71 6.69
C LEU A 70 0.36 37.66 5.55
N LEU A 71 0.21 37.20 4.30
CA LEU A 71 0.38 38.03 3.12
C LEU A 71 -0.62 39.20 3.10
N GLU A 72 -1.88 38.94 3.43
CA GLU A 72 -2.91 39.98 3.55
C GLU A 72 -2.52 41.04 4.60
N PHE A 73 -2.05 40.63 5.77
CA PHE A 73 -1.59 41.57 6.79
C PHE A 73 -0.39 42.41 6.34
N CYS A 74 0.59 41.79 5.68
CA CYS A 74 1.75 42.51 5.13
C CYS A 74 1.33 43.53 4.06
N ILE A 75 0.39 43.18 3.17
CA ILE A 75 -0.16 44.09 2.17
C ILE A 75 -0.92 45.23 2.85
N HIS A 76 -1.76 44.93 3.84
CA HIS A 76 -2.51 45.94 4.59
C HIS A 76 -1.58 46.92 5.31
N PHE A 77 -0.53 46.44 5.97
CA PHE A 77 0.49 47.31 6.59
C PHE A 77 1.27 48.17 5.61
N TYR A 78 1.38 47.74 4.34
CA TYR A 78 2.02 48.53 3.28
C TYR A 78 1.08 49.60 2.73
N CYS A 79 -0.18 49.24 2.45
CA CYS A 79 -1.15 50.12 1.78
C CYS A 79 -1.86 51.09 2.73
N GLU A 80 -2.28 50.62 3.91
CA GLU A 80 -3.04 51.39 4.90
C GLU A 80 -2.18 51.70 6.13
N ASN A 81 -0.99 52.25 5.88
CA ASN A 81 -0.05 52.55 6.93
C ASN A 81 -0.47 53.80 7.73
N HIS A 82 -1.25 53.58 8.78
CA HIS A 82 -1.70 54.63 9.70
C HIS A 82 -0.55 55.37 10.40
N MET A 83 0.67 54.80 10.45
CA MET A 83 1.83 55.47 11.05
C MET A 83 2.35 56.64 10.19
N ILE A 84 1.98 56.74 8.91
CA ILE A 84 2.30 57.89 8.05
C ILE A 84 1.39 59.08 8.39
N HIS A 85 0.14 58.81 8.75
CA HIS A 85 -0.89 59.84 8.97
C HIS A 85 -1.07 60.23 10.43
N ALA A 86 -0.64 59.40 11.38
CA ALA A 86 -0.70 59.70 12.79
C ALA A 86 0.29 60.83 13.15
N SER A 87 -0.24 62.03 13.34
CA SER A 87 0.48 63.21 13.84
C SER A 87 1.15 62.99 15.21
N GLU A 88 0.75 61.94 15.93
CA GLU A 88 1.27 61.59 17.25
C GLU A 88 2.60 60.80 17.18
N LEU A 89 2.92 60.17 16.06
CA LEU A 89 4.15 59.40 15.89
C LEU A 89 5.15 60.21 15.05
N GLN A 90 5.96 61.05 15.71
CA GLN A 90 7.12 61.70 15.09
C GLN A 90 8.21 60.65 14.78
N CYS A 91 7.95 59.75 13.84
CA CYS A 91 8.91 58.74 13.42
C CYS A 91 9.90 59.36 12.42
N PRO A 92 11.23 59.25 12.65
CA PRO A 92 12.21 59.68 11.67
C PRO A 92 12.02 58.95 10.33
N GLY A 93 11.98 59.68 9.21
CA GLY A 93 11.63 59.13 7.90
C GLY A 93 12.49 57.95 7.43
N TRP A 94 13.76 57.89 7.86
CA TRP A 94 14.66 56.77 7.53
C TRP A 94 14.21 55.45 8.16
N VAL A 95 13.64 55.46 9.37
CA VAL A 95 13.09 54.26 10.03
C VAL A 95 11.90 53.74 9.24
N MET A 96 11.03 54.64 8.79
CA MET A 96 9.86 54.30 7.97
C MET A 96 10.29 53.65 6.64
N SER A 97 11.32 54.18 5.98
CA SER A 97 11.86 53.59 4.76
C SER A 97 12.37 52.17 4.99
N PHE A 98 13.12 51.91 6.07
CA PHE A 98 13.56 50.55 6.40
C PHE A 98 12.40 49.61 6.69
N PHE A 99 11.37 50.08 7.41
CA PHE A 99 10.16 49.29 7.66
C PHE A 99 9.45 48.91 6.36
N LEU A 100 9.21 49.86 5.45
CA LEU A 100 8.54 49.61 4.18
C LEU A 100 9.36 48.67 3.27
N ILE A 101 10.69 48.82 3.23
CA ILE A 101 11.59 47.93 2.47
C ILE A 101 11.58 46.51 3.07
N SER A 102 11.60 46.38 4.40
CA SER A 102 11.49 45.08 5.06
C SER A 102 10.13 44.44 4.81
N ASN A 103 9.05 45.23 4.81
CA ASN A 103 7.70 44.74 4.58
C ASN A 103 7.50 44.25 3.14
N ILE A 104 8.00 44.96 2.12
CA ILE A 104 7.91 44.50 0.72
C ILE A 104 8.74 43.22 0.51
N ALA A 105 9.90 43.10 1.16
CA ALA A 105 10.70 41.88 1.12
C ALA A 105 9.97 40.69 1.79
N ALA A 106 9.32 40.92 2.94
CA ALA A 106 8.49 39.91 3.61
C ALA A 106 7.31 39.48 2.73
N THR A 107 6.59 40.42 2.11
CA THR A 107 5.52 40.14 1.14
C THR A 107 6.02 39.27 -0.01
N GLY A 108 7.18 39.60 -0.60
CA GLY A 108 7.79 38.79 -1.66
C GLY A 108 8.09 37.36 -1.22
N TYR A 109 8.65 37.18 -0.02
CA TYR A 109 8.92 35.86 0.55
C TYR A 109 7.62 35.06 0.77
N LEU A 110 6.57 35.70 1.27
CA LEU A 110 5.27 35.07 1.50
C LEU A 110 4.58 34.66 0.20
N VAL A 111 4.68 35.46 -0.87
CA VAL A 111 4.19 35.07 -2.20
C VAL A 111 4.88 33.80 -2.68
N PHE A 112 6.21 33.71 -2.55
CA PHE A 112 6.93 32.49 -2.90
C PHE A 112 6.54 31.30 -2.01
N ALA A 113 6.34 31.52 -0.71
CA ALA A 113 5.92 30.46 0.21
C ALA A 113 4.53 29.90 -0.18
N VAL A 114 3.56 30.76 -0.46
CA VAL A 114 2.21 30.37 -0.92
C VAL A 114 2.29 29.62 -2.26
N TRP A 115 3.07 30.15 -3.21
CA TRP A 115 3.29 29.50 -4.51
C TRP A 115 3.89 28.11 -4.37
N LEU A 116 4.95 27.97 -3.56
CA LEU A 116 5.61 26.69 -3.33
C LEU A 116 4.69 25.70 -2.62
N SER A 117 3.87 26.16 -1.67
CA SER A 117 2.89 25.31 -1.00
C SER A 117 1.85 24.75 -1.98
N MET A 118 1.32 25.62 -2.86
CA MET A 118 0.41 25.21 -3.92
C MET A 118 1.07 24.21 -4.87
N HIS A 119 2.30 24.47 -5.30
CA HIS A 119 3.04 23.58 -6.19
C HIS A 119 3.31 22.22 -5.54
N ALA A 120 3.70 22.19 -4.25
CA ALA A 120 3.94 20.97 -3.50
C ALA A 120 2.67 20.13 -3.34
N SER A 121 1.51 20.76 -3.11
CA SER A 121 0.21 20.08 -3.06
C SER A 121 -0.09 19.38 -4.39
N VAL A 122 -0.03 20.09 -5.52
CA VAL A 122 -0.26 19.52 -6.86
C VAL A 122 0.76 18.42 -7.21
N ALA A 123 2.04 18.63 -6.88
CA ALA A 123 3.09 17.66 -7.13
C ALA A 123 2.86 16.36 -6.35
N SER A 124 2.49 16.44 -5.07
CA SER A 124 2.22 15.28 -4.22
C SER A 124 1.08 14.41 -4.75
N HIS A 125 -0.01 15.02 -5.24
CA HIS A 125 -1.08 14.29 -5.92
C HIS A 125 -0.60 13.54 -7.16
N SER A 126 0.20 14.20 -8.02
CA SER A 126 0.70 13.58 -9.25
C SER A 126 1.67 12.41 -8.96
N ILE A 127 2.53 12.57 -7.96
CA ILE A 127 3.46 11.52 -7.52
C ILE A 127 2.68 10.38 -6.88
N GLY A 128 1.64 10.69 -6.11
CA GLY A 128 0.79 9.71 -5.47
C GLY A 128 0.12 8.76 -6.46
N VAL A 129 -0.49 9.30 -7.51
CA VAL A 129 -1.07 8.50 -8.60
C VAL A 129 0.01 7.67 -9.31
N ARG A 130 1.20 8.24 -9.53
CA ARG A 130 2.33 7.52 -10.14
C ARG A 130 2.80 6.35 -9.27
N LEU A 131 2.85 6.52 -7.94
CA LEU A 131 3.23 5.48 -7.01
C LEU A 131 2.23 4.33 -7.01
N LEU A 132 0.95 4.65 -6.97
CA LEU A 132 -0.13 3.67 -6.97
C LEU A 132 -0.20 2.87 -8.28
N THR A 133 0.10 3.50 -9.41
CA THR A 133 0.04 2.86 -10.74
C THR A 133 1.30 2.07 -11.10
N LYS A 134 2.50 2.54 -10.73
CA LYS A 134 3.76 1.89 -11.15
C LYS A 134 4.30 0.89 -10.13
N PHE A 135 4.17 1.15 -8.84
CA PHE A 135 4.89 0.40 -7.80
C PHE A 135 3.99 -0.55 -6.99
N ALA A 136 2.68 -0.26 -6.87
CA ALA A 136 1.74 -1.16 -6.22
C ALA A 136 1.12 -2.18 -7.22
N ARG A 137 1.95 -2.90 -7.98
CA ARG A 137 1.46 -3.98 -8.87
C ARG A 137 1.09 -5.20 -8.05
N LEU A 138 0.00 -5.87 -8.42
CA LEU A 138 -0.45 -7.12 -7.79
C LEU A 138 0.61 -8.22 -7.97
N SER A 139 0.92 -8.97 -6.91
CA SER A 139 1.69 -10.22 -7.04
C SER A 139 0.77 -11.26 -7.68
N ILE A 140 0.80 -11.32 -9.02
CA ILE A 140 0.04 -12.30 -9.78
C ILE A 140 0.95 -13.53 -9.93
N PRO A 141 0.49 -14.73 -9.56
CA PRO A 141 1.28 -15.94 -9.74
C PRO A 141 1.58 -16.14 -11.23
N THR A 142 2.80 -16.57 -11.52
CA THR A 142 3.26 -16.86 -12.87
C THR A 142 2.49 -18.09 -13.40
N ARG A 143 2.33 -18.21 -14.73
CA ARG A 143 1.67 -19.38 -15.33
C ARG A 143 2.32 -20.69 -14.90
N GLU A 144 3.64 -20.71 -14.78
CA GLU A 144 4.39 -21.87 -14.30
C GLU A 144 4.03 -22.22 -12.85
N GLU A 145 3.87 -21.23 -11.97
CA GLU A 145 3.45 -21.43 -10.58
C GLU A 145 2.00 -21.94 -10.51
N LEU A 146 1.10 -21.43 -11.35
CA LEU A 146 -0.27 -21.91 -11.48
C LEU A 146 -0.33 -23.36 -11.96
N GLU A 147 0.50 -23.72 -12.95
CA GLU A 147 0.61 -25.09 -13.44
C GLU A 147 1.20 -26.03 -12.38
N ASP A 148 2.19 -25.58 -11.61
CA ASP A 148 2.76 -26.33 -10.49
C ASP A 148 1.73 -26.56 -9.37
N ILE A 149 0.92 -25.55 -9.07
CA ILE A 149 -0.19 -25.66 -8.11
C ILE A 149 -1.26 -26.64 -8.64
N ALA A 150 -1.55 -26.62 -9.94
CA ALA A 150 -2.51 -27.52 -10.58
C ALA A 150 -2.00 -28.97 -10.70
N ARG A 151 -0.68 -29.16 -10.83
CA ARG A 151 0.00 -30.47 -10.89
C ARG A 151 0.32 -31.03 -9.51
N ALA A 152 0.31 -30.20 -8.45
CA ALA A 152 0.39 -30.67 -7.08
C ALA A 152 -0.71 -31.73 -6.87
N PRO A 153 -0.37 -32.92 -6.34
CA PRO A 153 -1.25 -34.07 -6.40
C PRO A 153 -2.57 -33.81 -5.66
N LEU A 154 -3.63 -33.49 -6.41
CA LEU A 154 -5.04 -33.62 -5.99
C LEU A 154 -5.45 -35.10 -5.80
N VAL A 155 -4.46 -35.97 -5.57
CA VAL A 155 -4.60 -37.40 -5.26
C VAL A 155 -5.66 -37.62 -4.18
N PRO A 156 -5.79 -36.83 -3.09
CA PRO A 156 -6.83 -37.12 -2.10
C PRO A 156 -8.25 -36.87 -2.62
N LEU A 157 -8.49 -36.02 -3.63
CA LEU A 157 -9.84 -35.83 -4.19
C LEU A 157 -10.18 -36.92 -5.20
N VAL A 158 -9.27 -37.24 -6.11
CA VAL A 158 -9.52 -38.28 -7.13
C VAL A 158 -9.59 -39.67 -6.47
N GLU A 159 -8.77 -39.96 -5.46
CA GLU A 159 -8.89 -41.20 -4.69
C GLU A 159 -10.11 -41.19 -3.76
N ARG A 160 -10.50 -40.07 -3.13
CA ARG A 160 -11.76 -40.00 -2.38
C ARG A 160 -12.96 -40.22 -3.28
N PHE A 161 -13.00 -39.64 -4.49
CA PHE A 161 -14.09 -39.86 -5.45
C PHE A 161 -14.08 -41.28 -6.01
N SER A 162 -12.91 -41.85 -6.27
CA SER A 162 -12.76 -43.27 -6.67
C SER A 162 -13.24 -44.22 -5.56
N ASN A 163 -12.85 -43.98 -4.31
CA ASN A 163 -13.26 -44.77 -3.15
C ASN A 163 -14.73 -44.56 -2.78
N LEU A 164 -15.29 -43.36 -2.99
CA LEU A 164 -16.72 -43.10 -2.86
C LEU A 164 -17.50 -43.80 -3.98
N GLY A 165 -17.01 -43.79 -5.22
CA GLY A 165 -17.59 -44.51 -6.35
C GLY A 165 -17.60 -46.02 -6.14
N LYS A 166 -16.51 -46.58 -5.60
CA LYS A 166 -16.43 -47.99 -5.16
C LYS A 166 -17.40 -48.30 -4.00
N ARG A 167 -17.57 -47.38 -3.05
CA ARG A 167 -18.56 -47.51 -1.95
C ARG A 167 -20.00 -47.37 -2.40
N LEU A 168 -20.26 -46.61 -3.45
CA LEU A 168 -21.58 -46.41 -4.07
C LEU A 168 -21.91 -47.48 -5.12
N GLY A 169 -21.08 -48.50 -5.30
CA GLY A 169 -21.34 -49.62 -6.20
C GLY A 169 -21.21 -49.29 -7.68
N PHE A 170 -20.56 -48.18 -8.05
CA PHE A 170 -20.22 -47.88 -9.45
C PHE A 170 -18.94 -48.62 -9.86
N THR A 171 -18.94 -49.95 -9.80
CA THR A 171 -17.99 -50.76 -10.56
C THR A 171 -18.69 -51.21 -11.82
N ARG A 172 -18.18 -50.76 -12.98
CA ARG A 172 -18.62 -51.24 -14.28
C ARG A 172 -18.13 -52.68 -14.44
N ASP A 173 -18.89 -53.62 -13.90
CA ASP A 173 -18.79 -55.03 -14.28
C ASP A 173 -19.20 -55.13 -15.75
N GLY A 174 -18.23 -55.50 -16.58
CA GLY A 174 -18.43 -55.54 -18.02
C GLY A 174 -17.16 -55.95 -18.76
N ALA A 175 -16.53 -57.02 -18.30
CA ALA A 175 -15.69 -57.85 -19.15
C ALA A 175 -16.62 -58.80 -19.92
N ALA A 176 -16.84 -58.50 -21.19
CA ALA A 176 -17.12 -59.42 -22.29
C ALA A 176 -16.79 -58.69 -23.60
#